data_AF-A0A0N4YDG4-F1
#
_entry.id   AF-A0A0N4YDG4-F1
#
_cell.length_a   1.000
_cell.length_b   1.000
_cell.length_c   1.000
_cell.angle_alpha   90.00
_cell.angle_beta   90.00
_cell.angle_gamma   90.00
#
_symmetry.space_group_name_H-M   'P 1'
#
loop_
_entity.id
_entity.type
_entity.pdbx_description
1 polymer ?
#
loop_
_entity_poly.entity_id
_entity_poly.type
_entity_poly.pdbx_seq_one_letter_code
_entity_poly.pdbx_strand_id
1 'polypeptide(L)'
;MVPCQYLIGVFMLLLSFRVPYIMGEGTEAGPNVLFLMLIFLPLNFLAATQDIAVDGWALTILSRKNVGYASTCNAVGQTAGYFLGNVVFLSLESADFANTFLRSADNQKPYGIIDLAGFVFFWGWVFIISTTLVLIFKKEVDNSLESSTGNGENDEKELELGIVETYSVLWKILKLKPMMYMLVILLTGKVAFAATDGITGLKLIGMGIPKDRLASF
;
A
#
# COMPACT_ATOMS: atom_id res chain seq x y z
N MET A 1 1.62 10.59 -8.24
CA MET A 1 1.56 9.11 -8.11
C MET A 1 2.81 8.46 -8.73
N VAL A 2 3.05 8.62 -10.04
CA VAL A 2 4.17 8.00 -10.79
C VAL A 2 5.57 8.24 -10.18
N PRO A 3 5.99 9.48 -9.80
CA PRO A 3 7.31 9.69 -9.22
C PRO A 3 7.48 9.01 -7.85
N CYS A 4 6.44 9.02 -7.02
CA CYS A 4 6.45 8.38 -5.69
C CYS A 4 6.53 6.86 -5.82
N GLN A 5 5.81 6.27 -6.78
CA GLN A 5 5.83 4.82 -7.02
C GLN A 5 7.20 4.33 -7.51
N TYR A 6 7.87 5.10 -8.39
CA TYR A 6 9.25 4.81 -8.77
C TYR A 6 10.20 4.91 -7.58
N LEU A 7 10.04 5.95 -6.75
CA LEU A 7 10.89 6.15 -5.58
C LEU A 7 10.72 5.00 -4.57
N ILE A 8 9.49 4.51 -4.36
CA ILE A 8 9.21 3.32 -3.54
C ILE A 8 9.85 2.07 -4.15
N GLY A 9 9.67 1.83 -5.46
CA GLY A 9 10.25 0.65 -6.13
C GLY A 9 11.78 0.61 -6.06
N VAL A 10 12.44 1.74 -6.33
CA VAL A 10 13.90 1.88 -6.20
C VAL A 10 14.34 1.70 -4.74
N PHE A 11 13.60 2.28 -3.78
CA PHE A 11 13.90 2.13 -2.37
C PHE A 11 13.77 0.66 -1.91
N MET A 12 12.74 -0.06 -2.37
CA MET A 12 12.58 -1.50 -2.11
C MET A 12 13.73 -2.32 -2.69
N LEU A 13 14.18 -2.03 -3.91
CA LEU A 13 15.35 -2.72 -4.50
C LEU A 13 16.64 -2.48 -3.71
N LEU A 14 16.91 -1.22 -3.30
CA LEU A 14 18.08 -0.90 -2.48
C LEU A 14 18.01 -1.57 -1.10
N LEU A 15 16.81 -1.62 -0.52
CA LEU A 15 16.55 -2.26 0.77
C LEU A 15 16.77 -3.77 0.69
N SER A 16 16.34 -4.43 -0.39
CA SER A 16 16.58 -5.86 -0.61
C SER A 16 18.08 -6.24 -0.52
N PHE A 17 18.99 -5.42 -1.04
CA PHE A 17 20.44 -5.70 -0.95
C PHE A 17 21.02 -5.47 0.46
N ARG A 18 20.35 -4.67 1.31
CA ARG A 18 20.82 -4.33 2.65
C ARG A 18 20.13 -5.13 3.75
N VAL A 19 18.95 -5.70 3.49
CA VAL A 19 18.18 -6.52 4.43
C VAL A 19 18.98 -7.69 5.02
N PRO A 20 19.75 -8.48 4.25
CA PRO A 20 20.53 -9.59 4.81
C PRO A 20 21.56 -9.13 5.85
N TYR A 21 22.19 -7.97 5.60
CA TYR A 21 23.13 -7.34 6.53
C TYR A 21 22.44 -6.76 7.78
N ILE A 22 21.22 -6.24 7.62
CA ILE A 22 20.41 -5.66 8.70
C ILE A 22 19.77 -6.73 9.59
N MET A 23 19.44 -7.90 9.02
CA MET A 23 18.93 -9.07 9.74
C MET A 23 20.02 -9.82 10.53
N GLY A 24 21.29 -9.45 10.35
CA GLY A 24 22.38 -9.96 11.19
C GLY A 24 22.97 -11.30 10.72
N GLU A 25 22.85 -11.65 9.43
CA GLU A 25 23.65 -12.75 8.87
C GLU A 25 25.15 -12.39 8.95
N GLY A 26 25.82 -12.84 10.02
CA GLY A 26 27.29 -12.77 10.17
C GLY A 26 27.84 -11.96 11.34
N THR A 27 27.02 -11.34 12.21
CA THR A 27 27.50 -10.64 13.42
C THR A 27 26.59 -10.92 14.60
N GLU A 28 27.15 -11.26 15.77
CA GLU A 28 26.42 -11.55 17.03
C GLU A 28 25.63 -10.36 17.62
N ALA A 29 25.50 -9.25 16.88
CA ALA A 29 24.65 -8.13 17.24
C ALA A 29 23.24 -8.38 16.65
N GLY A 30 22.23 -8.46 17.51
CA GLY A 30 20.84 -8.68 17.09
C GLY A 30 20.32 -7.65 16.08
N PRO A 31 19.14 -7.89 15.48
CA PRO A 31 18.58 -7.05 14.43
C PRO A 31 18.48 -5.59 14.91
N ASN A 32 19.03 -4.65 14.12
CA ASN A 32 18.97 -3.23 14.43
C ASN A 32 17.56 -2.68 14.17
N VAL A 33 16.64 -2.93 15.09
CA VAL A 33 15.22 -2.52 15.01
C VAL A 33 15.09 -1.01 14.79
N LEU A 34 15.95 -0.20 15.41
CA LEU A 34 15.95 1.25 15.25
C LEU A 34 16.34 1.67 13.82
N PHE A 35 17.33 0.99 13.23
CA PHE A 35 17.74 1.22 11.85
C PHE A 35 16.66 0.79 10.84
N LEU A 36 16.00 -0.36 11.09
CA LEU A 36 14.81 -0.79 10.34
C LEU A 36 13.72 0.27 10.40
N MET A 37 13.36 0.74 11.60
CA MET A 37 12.34 1.78 11.77
C MET A 37 12.68 3.07 11.01
N LEU A 38 13.93 3.54 11.08
CA LEU A 38 14.38 4.74 10.35
C LEU A 38 14.38 4.57 8.83
N ILE A 39 14.60 3.36 8.33
CA ILE A 39 14.53 3.06 6.89
C ILE A 39 13.09 2.91 6.41
N PHE A 40 12.23 2.27 7.20
CA PHE A 40 10.82 2.08 6.85
C PHE A 40 9.99 3.35 7.00
N LEU A 41 10.41 4.31 7.84
CA LEU A 41 9.70 5.57 8.04
C LEU A 41 9.57 6.39 6.73
N PRO A 42 10.65 6.68 5.97
CA PRO A 42 10.54 7.27 4.63
C PRO A 42 9.66 6.46 3.69
N LEU A 43 9.82 5.14 3.64
CA LEU A 43 9.01 4.28 2.77
C LEU A 43 7.51 4.39 3.09
N ASN A 44 7.14 4.37 4.37
CA ASN A 44 5.75 4.56 4.81
C ASN A 44 5.22 5.96 4.49
N PHE A 45 6.06 6.99 4.62
CA PHE A 45 5.69 8.35 4.24
C PHE A 45 5.42 8.47 2.74
N LEU A 46 6.27 7.85 1.91
CA LEU A 46 6.07 7.79 0.46
C LEU A 46 4.80 7.02 0.10
N ALA A 47 4.55 5.88 0.75
CA ALA A 47 3.35 5.07 0.52
C ALA A 47 2.08 5.85 0.90
N ALA A 48 2.07 6.56 2.03
CA ALA A 48 0.96 7.42 2.43
C ALA A 48 0.72 8.56 1.41
N THR A 49 1.79 9.16 0.90
CA THR A 49 1.71 10.18 -0.16
C THR A 49 1.15 9.59 -1.46
N GLN A 50 1.52 8.36 -1.78
CA GLN A 50 1.03 7.64 -2.95
C GLN A 50 -0.46 7.37 -2.84
N ASP A 51 -0.96 6.87 -1.71
CA ASP A 51 -2.38 6.55 -1.49
C ASP A 51 -3.27 7.79 -1.73
N ILE A 52 -2.89 8.94 -1.17
CA ILE A 52 -3.58 10.22 -1.40
C ILE A 52 -3.54 10.62 -2.89
N ALA A 53 -2.37 10.46 -3.54
CA ALA A 53 -2.23 10.81 -4.95
C ALA A 53 -3.02 9.86 -5.87
N VAL A 54 -3.17 8.58 -5.51
CA VAL A 54 -4.01 7.61 -6.23
C VAL A 54 -5.48 7.97 -6.08
N ASP A 55 -5.92 8.25 -4.86
CA ASP A 55 -7.30 8.61 -4.58
C ASP A 55 -7.71 9.87 -5.36
N GLY A 56 -6.86 10.90 -5.37
CA GLY A 56 -7.09 12.10 -6.18
C GLY A 56 -7.10 11.81 -7.69
N TRP A 57 -6.16 10.99 -8.17
CA TRP A 57 -6.10 10.62 -9.58
C TRP A 57 -7.31 9.79 -10.03
N ALA A 58 -7.83 8.91 -9.17
CA ALA A 58 -9.01 8.11 -9.42
C ALA A 58 -10.27 8.97 -9.63
N LEU A 59 -10.40 10.11 -8.94
CA LEU A 59 -11.52 11.02 -9.14
C LEU A 59 -11.47 11.73 -10.51
N THR A 60 -10.26 12.00 -11.01
CA THR A 60 -10.06 12.67 -12.31
C THR A 60 -10.13 11.72 -13.52
N ILE A 61 -9.82 10.43 -13.31
CA ILE A 61 -9.77 9.43 -14.38
C ILE A 61 -11.13 8.76 -14.65
N LEU A 62 -12.01 8.70 -13.63
CA LEU A 62 -13.33 8.08 -13.74
C LEU A 62 -14.40 9.11 -14.09
N SER A 63 -15.30 8.75 -15.00
CA SER A 63 -16.51 9.54 -15.29
C SER A 63 -17.35 9.74 -14.02
N ARG A 64 -17.99 10.92 -13.85
CA ARG A 64 -18.80 11.30 -12.67
C ARG A 64 -19.78 10.22 -12.21
N LYS A 65 -20.35 9.46 -13.13
CA LYS A 65 -21.29 8.36 -12.83
C LYS A 65 -20.65 7.19 -12.07
N ASN A 66 -19.34 6.99 -12.23
CA ASN A 66 -18.59 5.87 -11.69
C ASN A 66 -17.62 6.26 -10.56
N VAL A 67 -17.61 7.53 -10.15
CA VAL A 67 -16.73 8.04 -9.08
C VAL A 67 -16.90 7.28 -7.76
N GLY A 68 -18.11 6.79 -7.47
CA GLY A 68 -18.37 5.95 -6.29
C GLY A 68 -17.63 4.60 -6.28
N TYR A 69 -17.17 4.10 -7.43
CA TYR A 69 -16.38 2.87 -7.51
C TYR A 69 -14.89 3.09 -7.20
N ALA A 70 -14.41 4.34 -7.19
CA ALA A 70 -13.01 4.64 -6.91
C ALA A 70 -12.57 4.14 -5.53
N SER A 71 -13.33 4.49 -4.49
CA SER A 71 -13.06 4.06 -3.11
C SER A 71 -13.18 2.55 -2.93
N THR A 72 -14.12 1.92 -3.63
CA THR A 72 -14.29 0.45 -3.60
C THR A 72 -13.09 -0.24 -4.23
N CYS A 73 -12.58 0.28 -5.35
CA CYS A 73 -11.39 -0.26 -6.02
C CYS A 73 -10.15 -0.11 -5.13
N ASN A 74 -9.97 1.03 -4.45
CA ASN A 74 -8.85 1.21 -3.51
C ASN A 74 -8.97 0.20 -2.35
N ALA A 75 -10.13 0.08 -1.70
CA ALA A 75 -10.35 -0.86 -0.60
C ALA A 75 -10.10 -2.33 -1.01
N VAL A 76 -10.58 -2.75 -2.18
CA VAL A 76 -10.35 -4.10 -2.70
C VAL A 76 -8.86 -4.31 -3.03
N GLY A 77 -8.22 -3.32 -3.66
CA GLY A 77 -6.79 -3.36 -3.97
C GLY A 77 -5.91 -3.47 -2.74
N GLN A 78 -6.18 -2.68 -1.70
CA GLN A 78 -5.47 -2.73 -0.41
C GLN A 78 -5.69 -4.09 0.28
N THR A 79 -6.91 -4.61 0.29
CA THR A 79 -7.23 -5.93 0.89
C THR A 79 -6.52 -7.05 0.15
N ALA A 80 -6.54 -7.03 -1.19
CA ALA A 80 -5.83 -8.00 -2.01
C ALA A 80 -4.31 -7.91 -1.81
N GLY A 81 -3.76 -6.69 -1.68
CA GLY A 81 -2.34 -6.46 -1.38
C GLY A 81 -1.93 -7.01 -0.01
N TYR A 82 -2.76 -6.79 1.03
CA TYR A 82 -2.53 -7.37 2.35
C TYR A 82 -2.57 -8.91 2.32
N PHE A 83 -3.56 -9.47 1.63
CA PHE A 83 -3.67 -10.92 1.47
C PHE A 83 -2.47 -11.51 0.73
N LEU A 84 -2.08 -10.93 -0.41
CA LEU A 84 -0.89 -11.35 -1.15
C LEU A 84 0.37 -11.18 -0.31
N GLY A 85 0.51 -10.04 0.39
CA GLY A 85 1.66 -9.72 1.22
C GLY A 85 1.86 -10.68 2.39
N ASN A 86 0.79 -11.16 3.01
CA ASN A 86 0.89 -12.09 4.15
C ASN A 86 0.84 -13.56 3.72
N VAL A 87 -0.18 -13.96 2.96
CA VAL A 87 -0.41 -15.38 2.62
C VAL A 87 0.62 -15.88 1.63
N VAL A 88 0.89 -15.11 0.56
CA VAL A 88 1.86 -15.55 -0.46
C VAL A 88 3.28 -15.48 0.09
N PHE A 89 3.62 -14.45 0.89
CA PHE A 89 4.93 -14.38 1.52
C PHE A 89 5.18 -15.59 2.44
N LEU A 90 4.28 -15.86 3.38
CA LEU A 90 4.47 -16.96 4.34
C LEU A 90 4.42 -18.33 3.67
N SER A 91 3.61 -18.47 2.61
CA SER A 91 3.63 -19.70 1.80
C SER A 91 4.99 -19.89 1.12
N LEU A 92 5.60 -18.84 0.56
CA LEU A 92 6.89 -18.91 -0.14
C LEU A 92 8.10 -18.99 0.80
N GLU A 93 8.00 -18.43 2.00
CA GLU A 93 8.99 -18.51 3.07
C GLU A 93 8.97 -19.90 3.75
N SER A 94 7.82 -20.57 3.79
CA SER A 94 7.71 -21.89 4.43
C SER A 94 8.48 -22.97 3.65
N ALA A 95 9.35 -23.70 4.36
CA ALA A 95 10.11 -24.82 3.80
C ALA A 95 9.19 -25.97 3.34
N ASP A 96 8.06 -26.18 4.02
CA ASP A 96 7.10 -27.25 3.71
C ASP A 96 6.37 -27.03 2.38
N PHE A 97 5.91 -25.80 2.08
CA PHE A 97 5.26 -25.51 0.80
C PHE A 97 6.28 -25.55 -0.35
N ALA A 98 7.48 -24.99 -0.12
CA ALA A 98 8.59 -25.05 -1.05
C ALA A 98 8.98 -26.49 -1.44
N ASN A 99 9.08 -27.37 -0.44
CA ASN A 99 9.48 -28.76 -0.62
C ASN A 99 8.34 -29.66 -1.15
N THR A 100 7.08 -29.28 -0.96
CA THR A 100 5.91 -30.08 -1.40
C THR A 100 5.41 -29.68 -2.79
N PHE A 101 5.46 -28.40 -3.15
CA PHE A 101 4.84 -27.88 -4.38
C PHE A 101 5.82 -27.59 -5.52
N LEU A 102 7.10 -27.31 -5.22
CA LEU A 102 8.07 -26.85 -6.22
C LEU A 102 9.37 -27.69 -6.30
N ARG A 103 9.75 -28.44 -5.26
CA ARG A 103 10.93 -29.33 -5.29
C ARG A 103 10.54 -30.80 -5.42
N SER A 104 11.25 -31.54 -6.26
CA SER A 104 11.23 -33.02 -6.22
C SER A 104 11.97 -33.54 -4.98
N ALA A 105 11.56 -34.72 -4.51
CA ALA A 105 11.92 -35.35 -3.23
C ALA A 105 13.43 -35.42 -2.88
N ASP A 106 14.33 -35.28 -3.85
CA ASP A 106 15.79 -35.41 -3.69
C ASP A 106 16.51 -34.12 -3.20
N ASN A 107 15.85 -32.96 -3.15
CA ASN A 107 16.50 -31.67 -2.85
C ASN A 107 15.83 -30.88 -1.71
N GLN A 108 15.30 -31.58 -0.70
CA GLN A 108 14.71 -30.94 0.47
C GLN A 108 15.76 -30.14 1.24
N LYS A 109 15.50 -28.85 1.46
CA LYS A 109 16.34 -27.99 2.31
C LYS A 109 15.50 -27.37 3.43
N PRO A 110 16.10 -27.06 4.59
CA PRO A 110 15.38 -26.52 5.76
C PRO A 110 14.99 -25.04 5.64
N TYR A 111 15.22 -24.40 4.49
CA TYR A 111 14.89 -23.00 4.23
C TYR A 111 13.91 -22.87 3.05
N GLY A 112 13.03 -21.87 3.13
CA GLY A 112 12.07 -21.50 2.07
C GLY A 112 12.72 -21.11 0.75
N ILE A 113 11.93 -21.00 -0.32
CA ILE A 113 12.46 -20.70 -1.67
C ILE A 113 12.87 -19.22 -1.80
N ILE A 114 12.17 -18.34 -1.11
CA ILE A 114 12.38 -16.88 -1.15
C ILE A 114 12.50 -16.38 0.28
N ASP A 115 13.65 -15.79 0.60
CA ASP A 115 13.84 -15.01 1.83
C ASP A 115 13.24 -13.60 1.67
N LEU A 116 13.03 -12.87 2.77
CA LEU A 116 12.46 -11.51 2.78
C LEU A 116 13.12 -10.59 1.74
N ALA A 117 14.45 -10.68 1.61
CA ALA A 117 15.20 -9.93 0.60
C ALA A 117 14.75 -10.25 -0.84
N GLY A 118 14.54 -11.53 -1.17
CA GLY A 118 14.07 -11.96 -2.49
C GLY A 118 12.62 -11.56 -2.78
N PHE A 119 11.76 -11.54 -1.78
CA PHE A 119 10.38 -11.10 -1.92
C PHE A 119 10.30 -9.60 -2.22
N VAL A 120 11.03 -8.79 -1.44
CA VAL A 120 11.11 -7.34 -1.65
C VAL A 120 11.77 -7.00 -3.00
N PHE A 121 12.76 -7.80 -3.44
CA PHE A 121 13.38 -7.65 -4.77
C PHE A 121 12.39 -7.84 -5.92
N PHE A 122 11.62 -8.94 -5.86
CA PHE A 122 10.60 -9.25 -6.86
C PHE A 122 9.55 -8.14 -6.95
N TRP A 123 8.99 -7.74 -5.80
CA TRP A 123 7.98 -6.69 -5.76
C TRP A 123 8.54 -5.33 -6.17
N GLY A 124 9.79 -5.00 -5.85
CA GLY A 124 10.45 -3.79 -6.34
C GLY A 124 10.43 -3.69 -7.88
N TRP A 125 10.74 -4.79 -8.58
CA TRP A 125 10.62 -4.86 -10.04
C TRP A 125 9.19 -4.77 -10.54
N VAL A 126 8.24 -5.45 -9.89
CA VAL A 126 6.81 -5.36 -10.23
C VAL A 126 6.32 -3.90 -10.12
N PHE A 127 6.73 -3.18 -9.08
CA PHE A 127 6.41 -1.76 -8.91
C PHE A 127 7.00 -0.90 -10.04
N ILE A 128 8.28 -1.11 -10.40
CA ILE A 128 8.91 -0.34 -11.50
C ILE A 128 8.26 -0.64 -12.85
N ILE A 129 8.02 -1.92 -13.18
CA ILE A 129 7.42 -2.33 -14.45
C ILE A 129 5.99 -1.82 -14.55
N SER A 130 5.17 -2.00 -13.51
CA SER A 130 3.79 -1.50 -13.49
C SER A 130 3.75 0.03 -13.63
N THR A 131 4.64 0.75 -12.96
CA THR A 131 4.73 2.22 -13.11
C THR A 131 5.13 2.63 -14.52
N THR A 132 6.08 1.92 -15.13
CA THR A 132 6.50 2.17 -16.52
C THR A 132 5.36 1.91 -17.50
N LEU A 133 4.58 0.86 -17.26
CA LEU A 133 3.43 0.51 -18.08
C LEU A 133 2.32 1.55 -17.94
N VAL A 134 2.04 2.04 -16.73
CA VAL A 134 1.13 3.17 -16.51
C VAL A 134 1.61 4.42 -17.25
N LEU A 135 2.90 4.75 -17.18
CA LEU A 135 3.47 5.92 -17.86
C LEU A 135 3.33 5.82 -19.39
N ILE A 136 3.54 4.64 -19.97
CA ILE A 136 3.46 4.44 -21.42
C ILE A 136 2.01 4.39 -21.92
N PHE A 137 1.14 3.63 -21.25
CA PHE A 137 -0.24 3.40 -21.70
C PHE A 137 -1.18 4.54 -21.31
N LYS A 138 -0.91 5.22 -20.20
CA LYS A 138 -1.66 6.40 -19.80
C LYS A 138 -1.01 7.63 -20.42
N LYS A 139 -1.30 7.90 -21.68
CA LYS A 139 -1.09 9.22 -22.24
C LYS A 139 -2.00 10.18 -21.48
N GLU A 140 -1.42 11.11 -20.72
CA GLU A 140 -2.18 12.18 -20.08
C GLU A 140 -2.94 12.91 -21.19
N VAL A 141 -4.26 12.74 -21.22
CA VAL A 141 -5.12 13.59 -22.02
C VAL A 141 -5.19 14.87 -21.22
N ASP A 142 -4.47 15.87 -21.72
CA ASP A 142 -4.37 17.19 -21.15
C ASP A 142 -5.73 17.89 -21.31
N ASN A 143 -6.67 17.57 -20.42
CA ASN A 143 -7.96 18.28 -20.36
C ASN A 143 -7.80 19.72 -19.84
N SER A 144 -6.56 20.17 -19.55
CA SER A 144 -6.27 21.57 -19.25
C SER A 144 -6.44 22.51 -20.46
N LEU A 145 -6.55 21.97 -21.69
CA LEU A 145 -6.59 22.75 -22.93
C LEU A 145 -7.95 22.78 -23.66
N GLU A 146 -8.96 22.02 -23.23
CA GLU A 146 -10.25 21.93 -23.94
C GLU A 146 -11.39 22.74 -23.29
N SER A 147 -11.09 23.90 -22.71
CA SER A 147 -12.10 24.80 -22.13
C SER A 147 -11.83 26.29 -22.39
N SER A 148 -11.35 26.64 -23.59
CA SER A 148 -11.30 28.06 -24.03
C SER A 148 -12.15 28.40 -25.25
N THR A 149 -12.88 27.46 -25.86
CA THR A 149 -13.75 27.84 -27.00
C THR A 149 -14.98 26.94 -27.13
N GLY A 150 -16.12 27.39 -26.62
CA GLY A 150 -17.41 26.75 -26.91
C GLY A 150 -18.51 27.13 -25.94
N ASN A 151 -19.29 28.16 -26.29
CA ASN A 151 -20.53 28.55 -25.61
C ASN A 151 -21.47 27.35 -25.39
N GLY A 152 -21.88 27.12 -24.14
CA GLY A 152 -22.95 26.19 -23.78
C GLY A 152 -23.19 26.22 -22.28
N GLU A 153 -24.35 26.72 -21.88
CA GLU A 153 -24.78 26.86 -20.49
C GLU A 153 -24.94 25.49 -19.80
N ASN A 154 -24.53 25.41 -18.51
CA ASN A 154 -24.69 24.30 -17.54
C ASN A 154 -23.54 23.32 -17.30
N ASP A 155 -22.27 23.73 -17.41
CA ASP A 155 -21.17 22.99 -16.79
C ASP A 155 -20.61 23.73 -15.57
N GLU A 156 -20.69 23.06 -14.43
CA GLU A 156 -20.09 23.44 -13.16
C GLU A 156 -18.60 23.74 -13.39
N LYS A 157 -18.25 25.03 -13.38
CA LYS A 157 -16.86 25.50 -13.43
C LYS A 157 -16.02 24.66 -12.46
N GLU A 158 -15.10 23.87 -12.99
CA GLU A 158 -14.00 23.35 -12.19
C GLU A 158 -13.30 24.57 -11.61
N LEU A 159 -13.57 24.85 -10.33
CA LEU A 159 -12.93 25.96 -9.65
C LEU A 159 -11.45 25.59 -9.55
N GLU A 160 -10.62 26.24 -10.36
CA GLU A 160 -9.16 26.26 -10.19
C GLU A 160 -8.83 27.00 -8.88
N LEU A 161 -9.19 26.40 -7.75
CA LEU A 161 -8.89 26.91 -6.41
C LEU A 161 -7.39 26.76 -6.20
N GLY A 162 -6.73 27.85 -5.81
CA GLY A 162 -5.34 27.77 -5.37
C GLY A 162 -5.20 26.85 -4.15
N ILE A 163 -4.02 26.26 -3.93
CA ILE A 163 -3.75 25.29 -2.85
C ILE A 163 -4.29 25.77 -1.49
N VAL A 164 -4.04 27.04 -1.16
CA VAL A 164 -4.50 27.67 0.10
C VAL A 164 -6.02 27.75 0.18
N GLU A 165 -6.67 28.02 -0.95
CA GLU A 165 -8.12 28.11 -1.03
C GLU A 165 -8.77 26.73 -0.94
N THR A 166 -8.17 25.70 -1.56
CA THR A 166 -8.56 24.30 -1.41
C THR A 166 -8.50 23.86 0.06
N TYR A 167 -7.41 24.19 0.78
CA TYR A 167 -7.31 23.91 2.21
C TYR A 167 -8.34 24.69 3.04
N SER A 168 -8.64 25.94 2.67
CA SER A 168 -9.68 26.75 3.32
C SER A 168 -11.07 26.14 3.14
N VAL A 169 -11.39 25.65 1.95
CA VAL A 169 -12.65 24.94 1.66
C VAL A 169 -12.71 23.62 2.42
N LEU A 170 -11.63 22.83 2.43
CA LEU A 170 -11.55 21.59 3.21
C LEU A 170 -11.80 21.84 4.70
N TRP A 171 -11.23 22.91 5.25
CA TRP A 171 -11.44 23.30 6.65
C TRP A 171 -12.90 23.68 6.92
N LYS A 172 -13.57 24.37 5.99
CA LYS A 172 -15.01 24.67 6.09
C LYS A 172 -15.85 23.40 6.06
N ILE A 173 -15.50 22.43 5.20
CA ILE A 173 -16.19 21.12 5.11
C ILE A 173 -16.06 20.35 6.42
N LEU A 174 -14.86 20.30 7.00
CA LEU A 174 -14.61 19.64 8.30
C LEU A 174 -15.45 20.24 9.44
N LYS A 175 -15.76 21.53 9.38
CA LYS A 175 -16.54 22.24 10.40
C LYS A 175 -18.06 22.01 10.29
N LEU A 176 -18.54 21.33 9.24
CA LEU A 176 -19.95 21.01 9.08
C LEU A 176 -20.37 19.95 10.11
N LYS A 177 -21.51 20.18 10.79
CA LYS A 177 -22.03 19.27 11.83
C LYS A 177 -22.12 17.80 11.38
N PRO A 178 -22.65 17.47 10.17
CA PRO A 178 -22.72 16.08 9.70
C PRO A 178 -21.33 15.42 9.57
N MET A 179 -20.31 16.17 9.13
CA MET A 179 -18.94 15.66 9.00
C MET A 179 -18.33 15.36 10.37
N MET A 180 -18.56 16.22 11.37
CA MET A 180 -18.10 15.95 12.74
C MET A 180 -18.78 14.71 13.34
N TYR A 181 -20.09 14.52 13.14
CA TYR A 181 -20.78 13.29 13.58
C TYR A 181 -20.20 12.04 12.91
N MET A 182 -19.98 12.08 11.60
CA MET A 182 -19.32 11.00 10.85
C MET A 182 -17.92 10.69 11.41
N LEU A 183 -17.12 11.73 11.68
CA LEU A 183 -15.77 11.57 12.21
C LEU A 183 -15.79 10.91 13.58
N VAL A 184 -16.67 11.36 14.50
CA VAL A 184 -16.81 10.75 15.83
C VAL A 184 -17.25 9.29 15.75
N ILE A 185 -18.21 8.96 14.89
CA ILE A 185 -18.68 7.59 14.71
C ILE A 185 -17.56 6.69 14.18
N LEU A 186 -16.85 7.14 13.12
CA LEU A 186 -15.74 6.38 12.52
C LEU A 186 -14.58 6.19 13.50
N LEU A 187 -14.25 7.22 14.28
CA LEU A 187 -13.15 7.18 15.25
C LEU A 187 -13.51 6.25 16.42
N THR A 188 -14.75 6.32 16.91
CA THR A 188 -15.25 5.40 17.96
C THR A 188 -15.24 3.96 17.47
N GLY A 189 -15.66 3.71 16.23
CA GLY A 189 -15.58 2.40 15.61
C GLY A 189 -14.15 1.88 15.51
N LYS A 190 -13.22 2.69 14.97
CA LYS A 190 -11.80 2.32 14.88
C LYS A 190 -11.20 2.00 16.25
N VAL A 191 -11.53 2.75 17.31
CA VAL A 191 -11.04 2.48 18.67
C VAL A 191 -11.59 1.17 19.22
N ALA A 192 -12.89 0.90 19.01
CA ALA A 192 -13.52 -0.34 19.46
C ALA A 192 -12.90 -1.58 18.80
N PHE A 193 -12.60 -1.51 17.49
CA PHE A 193 -12.01 -2.61 16.74
C PHE A 193 -10.48 -2.71 16.88
N ALA A 194 -9.77 -1.61 17.17
CA ALA A 194 -8.32 -1.62 17.33
C ALA A 194 -7.83 -2.58 18.43
N ALA A 195 -8.59 -2.68 19.53
CA ALA A 195 -8.30 -3.65 20.58
C ALA A 195 -8.45 -5.09 20.08
N THR A 196 -9.49 -5.38 19.32
CA THR A 196 -9.72 -6.71 18.73
C THR A 196 -8.63 -7.05 17.71
N ASP A 197 -8.37 -6.18 16.74
CA ASP A 197 -7.43 -6.45 15.66
C ASP A 197 -5.98 -6.60 16.17
N GLY A 198 -5.57 -5.75 17.13
CA GLY A 198 -4.21 -5.77 17.68
C GLY A 198 -3.94 -6.90 18.68
N ILE A 199 -4.95 -7.27 19.49
CA ILE A 199 -4.76 -8.25 20.58
C ILE A 199 -5.03 -9.68 20.10
N THR A 200 -5.93 -9.88 19.14
CA THR A 200 -6.31 -11.23 18.68
C THR A 200 -5.13 -11.99 18.13
N GLY A 201 -4.32 -11.39 17.24
CA GLY A 201 -3.13 -12.03 16.68
C GLY A 201 -2.12 -12.45 17.77
N LEU A 202 -1.81 -11.56 18.70
CA LEU A 202 -0.88 -11.84 19.82
C LEU A 202 -1.41 -12.94 20.74
N LYS A 203 -2.73 -12.97 20.97
CA LYS A 203 -3.37 -13.94 21.87
C LYS A 203 -3.45 -15.34 21.25
N LEU A 204 -3.68 -15.45 19.94
CA LEU A 204 -3.59 -16.74 19.23
C LEU A 204 -2.15 -17.30 19.21
N ILE A 205 -1.14 -16.44 19.04
CA ILE A 205 0.27 -16.85 19.16
C ILE A 205 0.55 -17.35 20.58
N GLY A 206 0.07 -16.63 21.61
CA GLY A 206 0.21 -17.02 23.01
C GLY A 206 -0.54 -18.31 23.38
N MET A 207 -1.59 -18.67 22.65
CA MET A 207 -2.34 -19.93 22.81
C MET A 207 -1.71 -21.11 22.05
N GLY A 208 -0.56 -20.93 21.41
CA GLY A 208 0.21 -22.02 20.79
C GLY A 208 -0.20 -22.32 19.35
N ILE A 209 -0.95 -21.44 18.68
CA ILE A 209 -1.21 -21.58 17.24
C ILE A 209 0.07 -21.18 16.49
N PRO A 210 0.66 -22.08 15.68
CA PRO A 210 1.87 -21.77 14.93
C PRO A 210 1.62 -20.61 13.97
N LYS A 211 2.61 -19.72 13.83
CA LYS A 211 2.51 -18.47 13.05
C LYS A 211 2.03 -18.72 11.61
N ASP A 212 2.36 -19.88 11.07
CA ASP A 212 2.03 -20.30 9.70
C ASP A 212 0.52 -20.53 9.50
N ARG A 213 -0.20 -20.96 10.54
CA ARG A 213 -1.68 -21.14 10.52
C ARG A 213 -2.43 -19.84 10.79
N LEU A 214 -1.79 -18.87 11.43
CA LEU A 214 -2.37 -17.58 11.79
C LEU A 214 -2.50 -16.64 10.60
N ALA A 215 -1.56 -16.71 9.66
CA ALA A 215 -1.62 -15.89 8.46
C ALA A 215 -2.55 -16.42 7.38
N SER A 216 -2.97 -17.69 7.47
CA SER A 216 -3.98 -18.28 6.59
C SER A 216 -5.43 -17.96 6.99
N PHE A 217 -5.65 -17.25 8.10
CA PHE A 217 -6.96 -16.83 8.60
C PHE A 217 -7.23 -15.34 8.38
#